data_AF-A0A523PVV7-F1
#
_entry.id   AF-A0A523PVV7-F1
#
_cell.length_a   1.000
_cell.length_b   1.000
_cell.length_c   1.000
_cell.angle_alpha   90.00
_cell.angle_beta   90.00
_cell.angle_gamma   90.00
#
_symmetry.space_group_name_H-M   'P 1'
#
loop_
_entity.id
_entity.type
_entity.pdbx_description
1 polymer ?
#
loop_
_entity_poly.entity_id
_entity_poly.type
_entity_poly.pdbx_seq_one_letter_code
_entity_poly.pdbx_strand_id
1 'polypeptide(L)' 'MIRREQEPAWPRVAFACYLGVCACALVWPGYALAGDRIEPFVLGLPFAFAWTIGWVLAAFLGLLVFHGLAGPKDRG' A
#
# COMPACT_ATOMS: atom_id res chain seq x y z
N MET A 1 -13.39 -2.84 37.50
CA MET A 1 -14.05 -2.79 36.18
C MET A 1 -13.19 -1.93 35.26
N ILE A 2 -12.37 -2.56 34.41
CA ILE A 2 -11.46 -1.87 33.50
C ILE A 2 -12.25 -1.55 32.22
N ARG A 3 -12.60 -0.27 32.03
CA ARG A 3 -13.08 0.23 30.74
C ARG A 3 -11.90 0.12 29.78
N ARG A 4 -11.85 -0.98 29.01
CA ARG A 4 -11.09 -1.04 27.76
C ARG A 4 -11.63 0.11 26.92
N GLU A 5 -10.97 1.25 26.95
CA GLU A 5 -11.20 2.30 25.97
C GLU A 5 -10.95 1.63 24.62
N GLN A 6 -12.03 1.34 23.91
CA GLN A 6 -11.98 0.83 22.57
C GLN A 6 -11.30 1.92 21.76
N GLU A 7 -9.99 1.77 21.53
CA GLU A 7 -9.33 2.58 20.52
C GLU A 7 -10.17 2.48 19.24
N PRO A 8 -10.46 3.61 18.58
CA PRO A 8 -11.33 3.60 17.41
C PRO A 8 -10.79 2.53 16.46
N ALA A 9 -11.60 1.56 16.06
CA ALA A 9 -11.18 0.50 15.14
C ALA A 9 -10.99 1.04 13.70
N TRP A 10 -11.49 2.25 13.46
CA TRP A 10 -11.47 2.93 12.17
C TRP A 10 -10.09 3.03 11.48
N PRO A 11 -8.97 3.41 12.13
CA PRO A 11 -7.66 3.48 11.49
C PRO A 11 -7.12 2.09 11.13
N ARG A 12 -7.45 1.05 11.91
CA ARG A 12 -7.04 -0.34 11.61
C ARG A 12 -7.82 -0.89 10.43
N VAL A 13 -9.12 -0.63 10.38
CA VAL A 13 -9.98 -1.01 9.25
C VAL A 13 -9.59 -0.24 8.00
N ALA A 14 -9.33 1.07 8.10
CA ALA A 14 -8.86 1.88 6.98
C ALA A 14 -7.51 1.38 6.42
N PHE A 15 -6.56 1.03 7.31
CA PHE A 15 -5.29 0.44 6.91
C PHE A 15 -5.45 -0.94 6.26
N ALA A 16 -6.34 -1.78 6.81
CA ALA A 16 -6.65 -3.09 6.23
C ALA A 16 -7.30 -2.96 4.85
N CYS A 17 -8.22 -2.01 4.66
CA CYS A 17 -8.80 -1.69 3.36
C CYS A 17 -7.73 -1.19 2.37
N TYR A 18 -6.82 -0.32 2.82
CA TYR A 18 -5.71 0.18 2.00
C TYR A 18 -4.80 -0.95 1.51
N LEU A 19 -4.38 -1.85 2.42
CA LEU A 19 -3.59 -3.02 2.05
C LEU A 19 -4.37 -3.97 1.14
N GLY A 20 -5.67 -4.14 1.38
CA GLY A 20 -6.55 -4.93 0.53
C GLY A 20 -6.58 -4.39 -0.90
N VAL A 21 -6.68 -3.07 -1.08
CA VAL A 21 -6.62 -2.43 -2.41
C VAL A 21 -5.26 -2.66 -3.07
N CYS A 22 -4.15 -2.50 -2.34
CA CYS A 22 -2.82 -2.76 -2.89
C CYS A 22 -2.64 -4.22 -3.31
N ALA A 23 -3.10 -5.16 -2.48
CA ALA A 23 -3.06 -6.59 -2.78
C ALA A 23 -3.94 -6.94 -3.99
N CYS A 24 -5.14 -6.38 -4.08
CA CYS A 24 -6.01 -6.56 -5.24
C CYS A 24 -5.39 -5.98 -6.52
N ALA A 25 -4.70 -4.83 -6.45
CA ALA A 25 -4.00 -4.24 -7.60
C ALA A 25 -2.76 -5.03 -8.06
N LEU A 26 -2.21 -5.87 -7.18
CA LEU A 26 -1.12 -6.80 -7.48
C LEU A 26 -1.64 -8.14 -8.04
N VAL A 27 -2.76 -8.65 -7.53
CA VAL A 27 -3.36 -9.93 -7.93
C VAL A 27 -4.15 -9.80 -9.24
N TRP A 28 -4.99 -8.78 -9.34
CA TRP A 28 -5.69 -8.48 -10.57
C TRP A 28 -4.88 -7.44 -11.34
N PRO A 29 -4.40 -7.75 -12.55
CA PRO A 29 -3.68 -6.77 -13.33
C PRO A 29 -4.71 -5.73 -13.78
N GLY A 30 -4.84 -4.62 -13.05
CA GLY A 30 -5.51 -3.41 -13.56
C GLY A 30 -4.89 -2.95 -14.89
N TYR A 31 -3.66 -3.40 -15.17
CA TYR A 31 -3.04 -3.39 -16.49
C TYR A 31 -3.93 -3.93 -17.62
N ALA A 32 -4.71 -4.99 -17.42
CA ALA A 32 -5.59 -5.53 -18.46
C ALA A 32 -6.70 -4.54 -18.88
N LEU A 33 -7.04 -3.56 -18.01
CA LEU A 33 -7.99 -2.49 -18.31
C LEU A 33 -7.32 -1.21 -18.84
N ALA A 34 -6.01 -1.01 -18.56
CA ALA A 34 -5.27 0.20 -18.91
C ALA A 34 -4.26 0.02 -20.06
N GLY A 35 -3.97 -1.22 -20.45
CA GLY A 35 -2.81 -1.60 -21.26
C GLY A 35 -3.14 -2.12 -22.65
N ASP A 36 -4.22 -1.64 -23.28
CA ASP A 36 -4.69 -2.29 -24.51
C ASP A 36 -3.72 -2.18 -25.70
N ARG A 37 -2.84 -1.16 -25.89
CA ARG A 37 -2.19 -1.01 -27.22
C ARG A 37 -0.76 -0.49 -27.38
N ILE A 38 -0.04 -0.05 -26.37
CA ILE A 38 1.27 0.55 -26.61
C ILE A 38 2.16 0.18 -25.46
N GLU A 39 3.34 -0.38 -25.74
CA GLU A 39 4.45 -0.61 -24.83
C GLU A 39 4.88 0.74 -24.22
N PRO A 40 4.31 1.21 -23.10
CA PRO A 40 4.72 2.47 -22.53
C PRO A 40 5.92 2.11 -21.67
N PHE A 41 7.13 2.33 -22.19
CA PHE A 41 8.31 2.22 -21.35
C PHE A 41 8.25 3.33 -20.30
N VAL A 42 7.99 2.95 -19.05
CA VAL A 42 8.05 3.88 -17.92
C VAL A 42 9.48 3.86 -17.41
N LEU A 43 10.21 4.96 -17.59
CA LEU A 43 11.63 5.08 -17.21
C LEU A 43 12.54 4.01 -17.86
N GLY A 44 12.17 3.52 -19.05
CA GLY A 44 12.89 2.45 -19.74
C GLY A 44 12.52 1.03 -19.29
N LEU A 45 11.57 0.86 -18.37
CA LEU A 45 11.05 -0.44 -17.94
C LEU A 45 9.68 -0.73 -18.56
N PRO A 46 9.33 -2.01 -18.81
CA PRO A 46 7.99 -2.40 -19.18
C PRO A 46 6.98 -1.88 -18.14
N PHE A 47 5.85 -1.32 -18.59
CA PHE A 47 4.83 -0.77 -17.71
C PHE A 47 4.37 -1.74 -16.61
N ALA A 48 4.29 -3.04 -16.92
CA ALA A 48 3.96 -4.07 -15.93
C ALA A 48 4.94 -4.09 -14.75
N PHE A 49 6.23 -3.92 -15.01
CA PHE A 49 7.25 -3.83 -13.95
C PHE A 49 7.07 -2.57 -13.10
N ALA A 50 6.90 -1.42 -13.76
CA ALA A 50 6.69 -0.15 -13.05
C ALA A 50 5.41 -0.17 -12.20
N TRP A 51 4.35 -0.80 -12.71
CA TRP A 51 3.08 -1.00 -12.00
C TRP A 51 3.27 -1.84 -10.74
N THR A 52 3.86 -3.04 -10.86
CA THR A 52 4.12 -3.93 -9.72
C THR A 52 4.98 -3.23 -8.68
N ILE A 53 6.08 -2.59 -9.09
CA ILE A 53 6.97 -1.85 -8.17
C ILE A 53 6.21 -0.71 -7.48
N GLY A 54 5.40 0.05 -8.22
CA GLY A 54 4.59 1.15 -7.69
C GLY A 54 3.65 0.68 -6.58
N TRP A 55 2.92 -0.42 -6.76
CA TRP A 55 2.00 -0.95 -5.76
C TRP A 55 2.69 -1.60 -4.57
N VAL A 56 3.85 -2.25 -4.79
CA VAL A 56 4.71 -2.73 -3.69
C VAL A 56 5.21 -1.56 -2.84
N LEU A 57 5.69 -0.50 -3.47
CA LEU A 57 6.13 0.71 -2.77
C LEU A 57 4.96 1.39 -2.05
N ALA A 58 3.78 1.47 -2.66
CA ALA A 58 2.59 1.99 -2.01
C ALA A 58 2.25 1.20 -0.74
N ALA A 59 2.16 -0.14 -0.83
CA ALA A 59 1.91 -0.99 0.34
C ALA A 59 2.93 -0.75 1.46
N PHE A 60 4.21 -0.63 1.09
CA PHE A 60 5.29 -0.34 2.03
C PHE A 60 5.18 1.06 2.65
N LEU A 61 4.84 2.09 1.87
CA LEU A 61 4.60 3.45 2.36
C LEU A 61 3.39 3.51 3.29
N GLY A 62 2.32 2.79 2.99
CA GLY A 62 1.18 2.65 3.89
C GLY A 62 1.60 2.07 5.22
N LEU A 63 2.45 1.04 5.21
CA LEU A 63 3.00 0.46 6.44
C LEU A 63 3.89 1.47 7.19
N LEU A 64 4.76 2.20 6.50
CA LEU A 64 5.59 3.26 7.06
C LEU A 64 4.76 4.37 7.70
N VAL A 65 3.68 4.80 7.06
CA VAL A 65 2.78 5.82 7.59
C VAL A 65 1.99 5.30 8.79
N PHE A 66 1.48 4.06 8.70
CA PHE A 66 0.76 3.42 9.80
C PHE A 66 1.65 3.18 11.02
N HIS A 67 2.91 2.81 10.78
CA HIS A 67 3.94 2.65 11.80
C HIS A 67 4.63 3.99 12.14
N GLY A 68 4.29 5.08 11.45
CA GLY A 68 4.82 6.43 11.63
C GLY A 68 6.34 6.53 11.45
N LEU A 69 6.86 6.40 10.22
CA LEU A 69 8.24 6.77 9.79
C LEU A 69 9.28 6.75 10.94
N ALA A 70 9.46 5.56 11.53
CA ALA A 70 10.34 5.19 12.63
C ALA A 70 11.20 6.31 13.26
N GLY A 71 10.61 7.19 14.07
CA GLY A 71 11.39 8.00 15.02
C GLY A 71 12.02 7.08 16.07
N PRO A 72 13.30 7.26 16.48
CA PRO A 72 13.88 6.48 17.55
C PRO A 72 13.04 6.70 18.82
N LYS A 73 12.33 5.64 19.22
CA LYS A 73 11.76 5.52 20.56
C LYS A 73 12.91 5.31 21.53
N ASP A 74 13.66 6.39 21.75
CA ASP A 74 14.44 6.64 22.95
C ASP A 74 13.62 6.14 24.15
N ARG A 75 14.17 5.09 24.78
CA ARG A 75 13.76 4.62 26.10
C ARG A 75 14.71 5.30 27.09
N GLY A 76 14.33 6.47 27.58
CA GLY A 76 14.81 7.07 28.83
C GLY A 76 13.74 6.93 29.90
#